data_AF-A0A7C9MR64-F1
#
_entry.id   AF-A0A7C9MR64-F1
#
_cell.length_a   1.000
_cell.length_b   1.000
_cell.length_c   1.000
_cell.angle_alpha   90.00
_cell.angle_beta   90.00
_cell.angle_gamma   90.00
#
_symmetry.space_group_name_H-M   'P 1'
#
loop_
_entity.id
_entity.type
_entity.pdbx_description
1 polymer ?
#
loop_
_entity_poly.entity_id
_entity_poly.type
_entity_poly.pdbx_seq_one_letter_code
_entity_poly.pdbx_strand_id
1 'polypeptide(L)'
;MSRFACLTPALFRELDTLARTFAGKPIVVERAEEMKGYFGYVNPMAAGVRIRLGERQCKEMVLITITNKIDLDAFAVNKAGVMDWAAIPAEDAFRFLAWHEIAHVIHLDQLLYFNMSMDGVPLDIKRRVYRLAEVRADRHACDVLYPGKEMPLLPGAEEHLAEIKATARRYKGIFDKAKRKKPVEPLSTDPRDFVPLAHEKGIPWAPEVEADPLCPWGTVENGRIVPAEREVVQA
;
A
#
# COMPACT_ATOMS: atom_id res chain seq x y z
N MET A 1 -20.65 5.37 15.99
CA MET A 1 -20.71 4.64 14.71
C MET A 1 -19.36 4.82 14.05
N SER A 2 -18.63 3.75 13.77
CA SER A 2 -17.31 3.87 13.13
C SER A 2 -17.46 4.50 11.75
N ARG A 3 -16.58 5.46 11.43
CA ARG A 3 -16.52 6.04 10.08
C ARG A 3 -15.62 5.19 9.20
N PHE A 4 -16.10 4.81 8.02
CA PHE A 4 -15.34 3.97 7.10
C PHE A 4 -15.02 4.70 5.81
N ALA A 5 -13.80 4.50 5.30
CA ALA A 5 -13.45 4.79 3.92
C ALA A 5 -13.46 3.48 3.11
N CYS A 6 -14.10 3.49 1.93
CA CYS A 6 -14.21 2.34 1.04
C CYS A 6 -13.37 2.55 -0.22
N LEU A 7 -12.67 1.51 -0.66
CA LEU A 7 -11.83 1.56 -1.85
C LEU A 7 -12.70 1.40 -3.12
N THR A 8 -12.86 2.49 -3.87
CA THR A 8 -13.56 2.44 -5.16
C THR A 8 -12.68 1.83 -6.25
N PRO A 9 -13.26 1.27 -7.33
CA PRO A 9 -12.50 0.80 -8.49
C PRO A 9 -11.61 1.87 -9.13
N ALA A 10 -12.08 3.12 -9.17
CA ALA A 10 -11.32 4.24 -9.72
C ALA A 10 -10.11 4.57 -8.86
N LEU A 11 -10.28 4.66 -7.54
CA LEU A 11 -9.19 4.89 -6.61
C LEU A 11 -8.20 3.72 -6.64
N PHE A 12 -8.66 2.47 -6.66
CA PHE A 12 -7.77 1.32 -6.81
C PHE A 12 -6.85 1.44 -8.03
N ARG A 13 -7.37 1.83 -9.21
CA ARG A 13 -6.57 1.99 -10.43
C ARG A 13 -5.50 3.08 -10.28
N GLU A 14 -5.86 4.19 -9.64
CA GLU A 14 -4.91 5.26 -9.33
C GLU A 14 -3.78 4.71 -8.45
N LEU A 15 -4.12 4.05 -7.35
CA LEU A 15 -3.13 3.52 -6.39
C LEU A 15 -2.27 2.41 -7.01
N ASP A 16 -2.83 1.51 -7.81
CA ASP A 16 -2.09 0.45 -8.50
C ASP A 16 -1.10 1.05 -9.51
N THR A 17 -1.51 2.11 -10.23
CA THR A 17 -0.61 2.85 -11.13
C THR A 17 0.57 3.45 -10.37
N LEU A 18 0.32 4.06 -9.20
CA LEU A 18 1.37 4.61 -8.34
C LEU A 18 2.31 3.49 -7.85
N ALA A 19 1.77 2.39 -7.33
CA ALA A 19 2.56 1.27 -6.84
C ALA A 19 3.46 0.66 -7.92
N ARG A 20 2.93 0.47 -9.13
CA ARG A 20 3.72 -0.02 -10.28
C ARG A 20 4.82 0.94 -10.69
N THR A 21 4.52 2.23 -10.67
CA THR A 21 5.47 3.28 -11.09
C THR A 21 6.59 3.45 -10.07
N PHE A 22 6.27 3.54 -8.78
CA PHE A 22 7.22 3.95 -7.74
C PHE A 22 7.78 2.78 -6.92
N ALA A 23 7.05 1.67 -6.81
CA ALA A 23 7.48 0.47 -6.10
C ALA A 23 7.82 -0.71 -7.03
N GLY A 24 7.42 -0.66 -8.31
CA GLY A 24 7.62 -1.78 -9.23
C GLY A 24 6.84 -3.02 -8.78
N LYS A 25 5.67 -2.80 -8.17
CA LYS A 25 4.80 -3.84 -7.59
C LYS A 25 3.34 -3.50 -7.89
N PRO A 26 2.51 -4.46 -8.33
CA PRO A 26 1.07 -4.28 -8.38
C PRO A 26 0.45 -4.34 -6.98
N ILE A 27 -0.75 -3.78 -6.86
CA ILE A 27 -1.60 -3.90 -5.68
C ILE A 27 -2.55 -5.09 -5.83
N VAL A 28 -2.57 -5.95 -4.81
CA VAL A 28 -3.66 -6.88 -4.53
C VAL A 28 -4.48 -6.33 -3.37
N VAL A 29 -5.76 -6.68 -3.32
CA VAL A 29 -6.61 -6.21 -2.23
C VAL A 29 -7.30 -7.39 -1.57
N GLU A 30 -7.28 -7.33 -0.25
CA GLU A 30 -7.94 -8.28 0.63
C GLU A 30 -9.09 -7.60 1.37
N ARG A 31 -10.06 -8.40 1.80
CA ARG A 31 -11.17 -7.88 2.59
C ARG A 31 -10.69 -7.47 3.97
N ALA A 32 -11.22 -6.37 4.51
CA ALA A 32 -10.83 -5.87 5.84
C ALA A 32 -10.92 -6.94 6.95
N GLU A 33 -11.90 -7.84 6.86
CA GLU A 33 -12.10 -8.94 7.79
C GLU A 33 -10.97 -9.99 7.72
N GLU A 34 -10.33 -10.13 6.56
CA GLU A 34 -9.23 -11.06 6.31
C GLU A 34 -7.87 -10.47 6.71
N MET A 35 -7.78 -9.14 6.76
CA MET A 35 -6.56 -8.39 7.07
C MET A 35 -6.18 -8.41 8.56
N LYS A 36 -6.98 -9.00 9.45
CA LYS A 36 -6.68 -9.19 10.89
C LYS A 36 -6.20 -7.91 11.61
N GLY A 37 -6.79 -6.76 11.26
CA GLY A 37 -6.45 -5.46 11.85
C GLY A 37 -5.22 -4.76 11.25
N TYR A 38 -4.76 -5.20 10.08
CA TYR A 38 -3.87 -4.43 9.20
C TYR A 38 -4.71 -3.70 8.14
N PHE A 39 -4.17 -2.59 7.63
CA PHE A 39 -4.80 -1.87 6.52
C PHE A 39 -4.03 -2.08 5.21
N GLY A 40 -2.71 -2.28 5.30
CA GLY A 40 -1.84 -2.66 4.20
C GLY A 40 -0.64 -3.44 4.72
N TYR A 41 0.04 -4.12 3.80
CA TYR A 41 1.35 -4.73 4.05
C TYR A 41 2.03 -5.11 2.72
N VAL A 42 3.34 -5.31 2.79
CA VAL A 42 4.13 -5.94 1.71
C VAL A 42 4.63 -7.29 2.17
N ASN A 43 4.12 -8.38 1.57
CA ASN A 43 4.60 -9.72 1.87
C ASN A 43 5.88 -10.01 1.05
N PRO A 44 7.01 -10.41 1.66
CA PRO A 44 8.22 -10.76 0.90
C PRO A 44 8.05 -12.02 0.04
N MET A 45 7.01 -12.82 0.26
CA MET A 45 6.66 -13.97 -0.58
C MET A 45 5.99 -13.52 -1.87
N ALA A 46 6.34 -14.18 -2.96
CA ALA A 46 5.76 -13.89 -4.26
C ALA A 46 4.35 -14.48 -4.40
N ALA A 47 3.47 -13.75 -5.07
CA ALA A 47 2.15 -14.21 -5.50
C ALA A 47 2.08 -14.22 -7.03
N GLY A 48 1.15 -15.01 -7.58
CA GLY A 48 0.98 -15.14 -9.01
C GLY A 48 0.33 -13.92 -9.65
N VAL A 49 0.90 -13.48 -10.76
CA VAL A 49 0.48 -12.31 -11.55
C VAL A 49 0.38 -12.71 -13.02
N ARG A 50 -0.70 -12.35 -13.69
CA ARG A 50 -0.79 -12.39 -15.15
C ARG A 50 0.07 -11.30 -15.74
N ILE A 51 0.99 -11.66 -16.63
CA ILE A 51 1.82 -10.65 -17.31
C ILE A 51 0.92 -9.73 -18.13
N ARG A 52 -0.07 -10.30 -18.80
CA ARG A 52 -1.12 -9.60 -19.51
C ARG A 52 -2.44 -10.36 -19.42
N LEU A 53 -3.55 -9.64 -19.25
CA LEU A 53 -4.90 -10.21 -19.21
C LEU A 53 -5.21 -10.97 -20.51
N GLY A 54 -5.80 -12.16 -20.35
CA GLY A 54 -6.13 -13.05 -21.47
C GLY A 54 -4.98 -13.92 -21.97
N GLU A 55 -3.73 -13.62 -21.57
CA GLU A 55 -2.58 -14.45 -21.92
C GLU A 55 -2.36 -15.58 -20.90
N ARG A 56 -1.80 -16.71 -21.37
CA ARG A 56 -1.51 -17.86 -20.51
C ARG A 56 -0.31 -17.63 -19.58
N GLN A 57 0.51 -16.62 -19.85
CA GLN A 57 1.76 -16.41 -19.14
C GLN A 57 1.53 -15.79 -17.75
N CYS A 58 2.12 -16.41 -16.74
CA CYS A 58 2.15 -15.90 -15.37
C CYS A 58 3.59 -15.62 -14.94
N LYS A 59 3.73 -14.70 -13.99
CA LYS A 59 4.97 -14.42 -13.27
C LYS A 59 4.67 -14.41 -11.77
N GLU A 60 5.64 -14.83 -10.98
CA GLU A 60 5.59 -14.66 -9.53
C GLU A 60 6.21 -13.31 -9.15
N MET A 61 5.48 -12.51 -8.37
CA MET A 61 5.94 -11.20 -7.91
C MET A 61 5.49 -10.95 -6.47
N VAL A 62 6.35 -10.30 -5.69
CA VAL A 62 5.91 -9.63 -4.45
C VAL A 62 4.86 -8.58 -4.83
N LEU A 63 3.78 -8.51 -4.05
CA LEU A 63 2.68 -7.56 -4.23
C LEU A 63 2.59 -6.64 -3.01
N ILE A 64 1.98 -5.47 -3.22
CA ILE A 64 1.48 -4.65 -2.12
C ILE A 64 0.05 -5.09 -1.85
N THR A 65 -0.26 -5.49 -0.63
CA THR A 65 -1.65 -5.79 -0.23
C THR A 65 -2.23 -4.59 0.49
N ILE A 66 -3.41 -4.13 0.09
CA ILE A 66 -4.20 -3.15 0.86
C ILE A 66 -5.60 -3.70 1.14
N THR A 67 -6.27 -3.14 2.12
CA THR A 67 -7.66 -3.51 2.41
C THR A 67 -8.65 -2.85 1.43
N ASN A 68 -9.84 -3.44 1.26
CA ASN A 68 -10.95 -2.79 0.57
C ASN A 68 -11.66 -1.71 1.42
N LYS A 69 -11.44 -1.70 2.75
CA LYS A 69 -12.17 -0.83 3.69
C LYS A 69 -11.33 -0.47 4.91
N ILE A 70 -11.26 0.82 5.23
CA ILE A 70 -10.53 1.34 6.39
C ILE A 70 -11.53 1.84 7.43
N ASP A 71 -11.47 1.31 8.66
CA ASP A 71 -12.09 1.94 9.83
C ASP A 71 -11.23 3.15 10.25
N LEU A 72 -11.73 4.36 10.04
CA LEU A 72 -10.99 5.60 10.28
C LEU A 72 -10.68 5.83 11.75
N ASP A 73 -11.52 5.32 12.65
CA ASP A 73 -11.31 5.46 14.09
C ASP A 73 -10.20 4.49 14.55
N ALA A 74 -10.14 3.28 13.98
CA ALA A 74 -9.04 2.35 14.23
C ALA A 74 -7.74 2.78 13.53
N PHE A 75 -7.84 3.39 12.35
CA PHE A 75 -6.72 3.93 11.58
C PHE A 75 -6.00 5.05 12.35
N ALA A 76 -6.77 5.93 13.01
CA ALA A 76 -6.25 7.02 13.82
C ALA A 76 -5.33 6.59 14.98
N VAL A 77 -5.43 5.35 15.46
CA VAL A 77 -4.71 4.87 16.66
C VAL A 77 -3.20 4.65 16.43
N ASN A 78 -2.68 4.81 15.20
CA ASN A 78 -1.28 4.62 14.77
C ASN A 78 -0.40 3.75 15.70
N LYS A 79 -0.17 2.49 15.31
CA LYS A 79 0.63 1.53 16.09
C LYS A 79 2.09 1.94 16.28
N ALA A 80 2.65 2.82 15.44
CA ALA A 80 4.00 3.34 15.58
C ALA A 80 4.13 4.36 16.74
N GLY A 81 3.03 5.04 17.09
CA GLY A 81 2.96 5.97 18.22
C GLY A 81 3.74 7.27 18.02
N VAL A 82 3.89 7.73 16.76
CA VAL A 82 4.63 8.96 16.44
C VAL A 82 3.80 9.93 15.63
N MET A 83 3.30 9.50 14.48
CA MET A 83 2.46 10.35 13.63
C MET A 83 1.00 10.27 14.08
N ASP A 84 0.29 11.38 14.07
CA ASP A 84 -1.16 11.41 14.28
C ASP A 84 -1.87 11.12 12.94
N TRP A 85 -2.33 9.88 12.78
CA TRP A 85 -3.08 9.47 11.58
C TRP A 85 -4.50 10.06 11.56
N ALA A 86 -5.03 10.54 12.69
CA ALA A 86 -6.34 11.20 12.74
C ALA A 86 -6.35 12.55 12.01
N ALA A 87 -5.18 13.17 11.83
CA ALA A 87 -5.00 14.41 11.09
C ALA A 87 -5.06 14.22 9.56
N ILE A 88 -5.07 12.97 9.07
CA ILE A 88 -5.22 12.68 7.64
C ILE A 88 -6.70 12.79 7.25
N PRO A 89 -7.05 13.61 6.24
CA PRO A 89 -8.41 13.67 5.71
C PRO A 89 -8.91 12.28 5.27
N ALA A 90 -10.18 12.01 5.49
CA ALA A 90 -10.77 10.69 5.21
C ALA A 90 -10.65 10.30 3.73
N GLU A 91 -10.76 11.28 2.84
CA GLU A 91 -10.61 11.16 1.39
C GLU A 91 -9.19 10.76 0.95
N ASP A 92 -8.19 11.00 1.79
CA ASP A 92 -6.78 10.71 1.53
C ASP A 92 -6.28 9.45 2.23
N ALA A 93 -7.10 8.80 3.08
CA ALA A 93 -6.68 7.64 3.87
C ALA A 93 -6.05 6.52 3.03
N PHE A 94 -6.65 6.18 1.88
CA PHE A 94 -6.12 5.16 0.97
C PHE A 94 -4.87 5.61 0.22
N ARG A 95 -4.77 6.90 -0.16
CA ARG A 95 -3.56 7.44 -0.80
C ARG A 95 -2.40 7.44 0.17
N PHE A 96 -2.64 7.85 1.41
CA PHE A 96 -1.66 7.82 2.48
C PHE A 96 -1.18 6.39 2.72
N LEU A 97 -2.11 5.45 2.88
CA LEU A 97 -1.79 4.03 3.05
C LEU A 97 -0.96 3.48 1.88
N ALA A 98 -1.34 3.75 0.64
CA ALA A 98 -0.60 3.26 -0.53
C ALA A 98 0.83 3.81 -0.56
N TRP A 99 1.03 5.11 -0.30
CA TRP A 99 2.37 5.69 -0.24
C TRP A 99 3.20 5.18 0.94
N HIS A 100 2.56 4.90 2.08
CA HIS A 100 3.19 4.24 3.22
C HIS A 100 3.74 2.86 2.82
N GLU A 101 2.94 2.02 2.17
CA GLU A 101 3.41 0.70 1.71
C GLU A 101 4.45 0.79 0.58
N ILE A 102 4.31 1.74 -0.35
CA ILE A 102 5.31 2.03 -1.39
C ILE A 102 6.67 2.35 -0.74
N ALA A 103 6.68 3.15 0.32
CA ALA A 103 7.90 3.49 1.05
C ALA A 103 8.59 2.24 1.62
N HIS A 104 7.83 1.30 2.19
CA HIS A 104 8.39 0.02 2.65
C HIS A 104 9.06 -0.76 1.51
N VAL A 105 8.47 -0.78 0.31
CA VAL A 105 9.09 -1.42 -0.86
C VAL A 105 10.38 -0.71 -1.28
N ILE A 106 10.35 0.63 -1.39
CA ILE A 106 11.49 1.44 -1.79
C ILE A 106 12.67 1.15 -0.85
N HIS A 107 12.40 1.08 0.45
CA HIS A 107 13.39 0.88 1.49
C HIS A 107 13.72 -0.58 1.84
N LEU A 108 13.06 -1.55 1.21
CA LEU A 108 13.25 -2.99 1.43
C LEU A 108 12.98 -3.45 2.87
N ASP A 109 12.00 -2.84 3.53
CA ASP A 109 11.68 -3.13 4.93
C ASP A 109 11.21 -4.57 5.13
N GLN A 110 10.38 -5.09 4.23
CA GLN A 110 9.91 -6.47 4.25
C GLN A 110 11.07 -7.48 4.19
N LEU A 111 12.11 -7.20 3.39
CA LEU A 111 13.28 -8.08 3.27
C LEU A 111 14.19 -7.94 4.50
N LEU A 112 14.34 -6.72 5.02
CA LEU A 112 15.07 -6.47 6.25
C LEU A 112 14.47 -7.29 7.41
N TYR A 113 13.15 -7.24 7.56
CA TYR A 113 12.41 -7.96 8.60
C TYR A 113 12.51 -9.48 8.46
N PHE A 114 12.42 -9.98 7.24
CA PHE A 114 12.63 -11.39 6.93
C PHE A 114 14.05 -11.83 7.36
N ASN A 115 15.08 -11.10 6.96
CA ASN A 115 16.47 -11.41 7.31
C ASN A 115 16.72 -11.35 8.81
N MET A 116 16.18 -10.34 9.51
CA MET A 116 16.28 -10.24 10.97
C MET A 116 15.62 -11.41 11.69
N SER A 117 14.58 -11.99 11.10
CA SER A 117 13.92 -13.19 11.62
C SER A 117 14.81 -14.43 11.47
N MET A 118 15.45 -14.59 10.31
CA MET A 118 16.40 -15.67 10.03
C MET A 118 17.68 -15.58 10.86
N ASP A 119 18.21 -14.36 11.07
CA ASP A 119 19.45 -14.11 11.81
C ASP A 119 19.28 -14.21 13.35
N GLY A 120 18.08 -14.57 13.84
CA GLY A 120 17.83 -14.71 15.27
C GLY A 120 17.95 -13.40 16.06
N VAL A 121 17.74 -12.24 15.41
CA VAL A 121 17.84 -10.94 16.09
C VAL A 121 16.84 -10.88 17.26
N PRO A 122 17.25 -10.40 18.45
CA PRO A 122 16.37 -10.24 19.60
C PRO A 122 15.10 -9.43 19.29
N LEU A 123 13.98 -9.81 19.92
CA LEU A 123 12.66 -9.26 19.62
C LEU A 123 12.54 -7.76 19.95
N ASP A 124 13.22 -7.28 20.99
CA ASP A 124 13.26 -5.87 21.36
C ASP A 124 13.94 -5.02 20.28
N ILE A 125 15.05 -5.52 19.72
CA ILE A 125 15.75 -4.87 18.60
C ILE A 125 14.87 -4.88 17.35
N LYS A 126 14.23 -6.02 17.06
CA LYS A 126 13.25 -6.12 15.97
C LYS A 126 12.18 -5.03 16.08
N ARG A 127 11.52 -4.91 17.23
CA ARG A 127 10.48 -3.90 17.48
C ARG A 127 10.95 -2.46 17.26
N ARG A 128 12.17 -2.13 17.70
CA ARG A 128 12.74 -0.78 17.48
C ARG A 128 13.04 -0.51 16.00
N VAL A 129 13.54 -1.51 15.28
CA VAL A 129 13.77 -1.41 13.82
C VAL A 129 12.46 -1.30 13.05
N TYR A 130 11.44 -2.09 13.41
CA TYR A 130 10.09 -1.98 12.85
C TYR A 130 9.56 -0.55 13.00
N ARG A 131 9.55 -0.02 14.23
CA ARG A 131 9.05 1.35 14.49
C ARG A 131 9.77 2.42 13.68
N LEU A 132 11.09 2.31 13.48
CA LEU A 132 11.84 3.24 12.63
C LEU A 132 11.34 3.22 11.18
N ALA A 133 11.11 2.03 10.63
CA ALA A 133 10.65 1.87 9.26
C ALA A 133 9.21 2.36 9.07
N GLU A 134 8.30 2.10 10.02
CA GLU A 134 6.95 2.69 10.03
C GLU A 134 7.00 4.22 10.01
N VAL A 135 7.82 4.84 10.86
CA VAL A 135 7.94 6.31 10.93
C VAL A 135 8.52 6.91 9.65
N ARG A 136 9.44 6.18 9.00
CA ARG A 136 9.97 6.60 7.70
C ARG A 136 8.91 6.47 6.60
N ALA A 137 8.08 5.43 6.63
CA ALA A 137 6.97 5.24 5.70
C ALA A 137 5.89 6.32 5.87
N ASP A 138 5.48 6.61 7.12
CA ASP A 138 4.59 7.71 7.50
C ASP A 138 5.10 9.06 6.95
N ARG A 139 6.38 9.34 7.18
CA ARG A 139 7.01 10.57 6.69
C ARG A 139 7.01 10.65 5.17
N HIS A 140 7.37 9.55 4.49
CA HIS A 140 7.37 9.51 3.03
C HIS A 140 5.96 9.79 2.48
N ALA A 141 4.93 9.16 3.04
CA ALA A 141 3.55 9.39 2.62
C ALA A 141 3.11 10.84 2.84
N CYS A 142 3.48 11.46 3.96
CA CYS A 142 3.22 12.89 4.21
C CYS A 142 3.94 13.80 3.22
N ASP A 143 5.23 13.58 3.00
CA ASP A 143 6.06 14.42 2.14
C ASP A 143 5.54 14.42 0.69
N VAL A 144 4.97 13.29 0.24
CA VAL A 144 4.38 13.17 -1.09
C VAL A 144 2.99 13.81 -1.19
N LEU A 145 2.10 13.56 -0.22
CA LEU A 145 0.73 14.06 -0.28
C LEU A 145 0.61 15.53 0.11
N TYR A 146 1.47 15.99 1.01
CA TYR A 146 1.42 17.32 1.60
C TYR A 146 2.79 18.00 1.52
N PRO A 147 3.34 18.22 0.30
CA PRO A 147 4.68 18.75 0.14
C PRO A 147 4.84 20.09 0.87
N GLY A 148 5.87 20.17 1.71
CA GLY A 148 6.19 21.37 2.50
C GLY A 148 5.37 21.55 3.78
N LYS A 149 4.43 20.64 4.10
CA LYS A 149 3.75 20.63 5.41
C LYS A 149 4.52 19.79 6.41
N GLU A 150 4.48 20.20 7.68
CA GLU A 150 5.03 19.38 8.75
C GLU A 150 4.14 18.14 8.99
N MET A 151 4.79 17.00 9.23
CA MET A 151 4.10 15.75 9.57
C MET A 151 3.38 15.93 10.93
N PRO A 152 2.06 15.66 11.01
CA PRO A 152 1.32 15.80 12.25
C PRO A 152 1.82 14.78 13.27
N LEU A 153 2.26 15.26 14.44
CA LEU A 153 2.83 14.42 15.50
C LEU A 153 1.83 14.23 16.64
N LEU A 154 1.86 13.05 17.26
CA LEU A 154 1.16 12.81 18.52
C LEU A 154 1.82 13.61 19.67
N PRO A 155 1.06 13.97 20.72
CA PRO A 155 1.64 14.55 21.93
C PRO A 155 2.77 13.67 22.50
N GLY A 156 3.94 14.25 22.76
CA GLY A 156 5.10 13.53 23.28
C GLY A 156 5.92 12.74 22.25
N ALA A 157 5.59 12.82 20.96
CA ALA A 157 6.32 12.11 19.90
C ALA A 157 7.82 12.47 19.79
N GLU A 158 8.25 13.61 20.33
CA GLU A 158 9.65 14.06 20.28
C GLU A 158 10.61 13.07 20.97
N GLU A 159 10.24 12.52 22.12
CA GLU A 159 11.04 11.53 22.84
C GLU A 159 11.16 10.24 22.03
N HIS A 160 10.05 9.78 21.43
CA HIS A 160 10.03 8.62 20.55
C HIS A 160 10.88 8.85 19.30
N LEU A 161 10.82 10.03 18.69
CA LEU A 161 11.67 10.40 17.55
C LEU A 161 13.15 10.41 17.94
N ALA A 162 13.50 10.88 19.13
CA ALA A 162 14.88 10.84 19.63
C ALA A 162 15.37 9.39 19.82
N GLU A 163 14.53 8.52 20.39
CA GLU A 163 14.81 7.09 20.53
C GLU A 163 14.99 6.40 19.16
N ILE A 164 14.13 6.72 18.19
CA ILE A 164 14.20 6.21 16.82
C ILE A 164 15.51 6.65 16.16
N LYS A 165 15.90 7.92 16.28
CA LYS A 165 17.18 8.43 15.78
C LYS A 165 18.39 7.76 16.44
N ALA A 166 18.32 7.46 17.73
CA ALA A 166 19.36 6.71 18.43
C ALA A 166 19.44 5.26 17.93
N THR A 167 18.29 4.59 17.75
CA THR A 167 18.17 3.25 17.18
C THR A 167 18.78 3.18 15.78
N ALA A 168 18.45 4.13 14.90
CA ALA A 168 18.99 4.22 13.55
C ALA A 168 20.53 4.27 13.54
N ARG A 169 21.12 5.06 14.46
CA ARG A 169 22.58 5.17 14.61
C ARG A 169 23.20 3.89 15.15
N ARG A 170 22.62 3.33 16.22
CA ARG A 170 23.13 2.13 16.90
C ARG A 170 23.09 0.90 16.00
N TYR A 171 22.05 0.74 15.20
CA TYR A 171 21.83 -0.43 14.36
C TYR A 171 22.07 -0.17 12.86
N LYS A 172 22.82 0.90 12.52
CA LYS A 172 23.12 1.28 11.14
C LYS A 172 23.61 0.11 10.27
N GLY A 173 24.43 -0.79 10.83
CA GLY A 173 24.93 -1.96 10.11
C GLY A 173 23.85 -2.95 9.66
N ILE A 174 22.73 -3.06 10.40
CA ILE A 174 21.57 -3.87 10.00
C ILE A 174 20.92 -3.26 8.75
N PHE A 175 20.70 -1.94 8.77
CA PHE A 175 20.12 -1.22 7.63
C PHE A 175 21.05 -1.21 6.41
N ASP A 176 22.35 -1.03 6.61
CA ASP A 176 23.33 -1.01 5.51
C ASP A 176 23.37 -2.33 4.74
N LYS A 177 23.18 -3.48 5.42
CA LYS A 177 23.07 -4.80 4.77
C LYS A 177 21.83 -4.94 3.90
N ALA A 178 20.71 -4.31 4.32
CA ALA A 178 19.44 -4.36 3.60
C ALA A 178 19.27 -3.24 2.56
N LYS A 179 20.29 -2.39 2.36
CA LYS A 179 20.20 -1.29 1.39
C LYS A 179 20.00 -1.80 -0.02
N ARG A 180 19.01 -1.21 -0.67
CA ARG A 180 18.73 -1.39 -2.08
C ARG A 180 19.94 -0.93 -2.91
N LYS A 181 20.52 -1.85 -3.69
CA LYS A 181 21.69 -1.59 -4.55
C LYS A 181 21.31 -1.08 -5.94
N LYS A 182 20.09 -1.39 -6.39
CA LYS A 182 19.56 -0.98 -7.69
C LYS A 182 18.27 -0.20 -7.50
N PRO A 183 18.02 0.86 -8.27
CA PRO A 183 16.75 1.58 -8.19
C PRO A 183 15.57 0.63 -8.41
N VAL A 184 14.40 1.03 -7.94
CA VAL A 184 13.16 0.35 -8.31
C VAL A 184 12.98 0.47 -9.81
N GLU A 185 12.69 -0.64 -10.47
CA GLU A 185 12.31 -0.66 -11.88
C GLU A 185 10.79 -0.54 -11.97
N PRO A 186 10.25 0.52 -12.61
CA PRO A 186 8.81 0.67 -12.81
C PRO A 186 8.24 -0.48 -13.65
N LEU A 187 6.99 -0.85 -13.36
CA LEU A 187 6.21 -1.76 -14.21
C LEU A 187 5.30 -0.97 -15.17
N SER A 188 4.81 -1.66 -16.20
CA SER A 188 3.80 -1.12 -17.12
C SER A 188 2.57 -0.63 -16.37
N THR A 189 2.11 0.57 -16.70
CA THR A 189 0.87 1.17 -16.18
C THR A 189 -0.34 0.84 -17.07
N ASP A 190 -0.19 0.00 -18.10
CA ASP A 190 -1.35 -0.56 -18.81
C ASP A 190 -2.16 -1.42 -17.82
N PRO A 191 -3.45 -1.15 -17.61
CA PRO A 191 -4.28 -1.88 -16.66
C PRO A 191 -4.48 -3.36 -17.01
N ARG A 192 -4.11 -3.77 -18.23
CA ARG A 192 -4.14 -5.17 -18.66
C ARG A 192 -2.87 -5.91 -18.28
N ASP A 193 -1.78 -5.21 -17.99
CA ASP A 193 -0.52 -5.84 -17.61
C ASP A 193 -0.49 -6.11 -16.11
N PHE A 194 0.38 -7.02 -15.68
CA PHE A 194 0.70 -7.30 -14.27
C PHE A 194 -0.52 -7.43 -13.33
N VAL A 195 -1.59 -8.07 -13.79
CA VAL A 195 -2.83 -8.22 -13.00
C VAL A 195 -2.68 -9.37 -12.01
N PRO A 196 -2.85 -9.14 -10.69
CA PRO A 196 -2.86 -10.22 -9.70
C PRO A 196 -3.88 -11.30 -10.09
N LEU A 197 -3.53 -12.58 -9.93
CA LEU A 197 -4.45 -13.68 -10.30
C LEU A 197 -5.79 -13.62 -9.56
N ALA A 198 -5.79 -13.11 -8.32
CA ALA A 198 -7.01 -12.89 -7.54
C ALA A 198 -7.99 -11.89 -8.21
N HIS A 199 -7.49 -11.04 -9.12
CA HIS A 199 -8.27 -10.01 -9.82
C HIS A 199 -8.55 -10.37 -11.29
N GLU A 200 -8.19 -11.58 -11.75
CA GLU A 200 -8.29 -11.96 -13.17
C GLU A 200 -9.73 -11.86 -13.71
N LYS A 201 -10.72 -12.10 -12.85
CA LYS A 201 -12.15 -12.02 -13.20
C LYS A 201 -12.79 -10.66 -12.90
N GLY A 202 -11.99 -9.66 -12.55
CA GLY A 202 -12.43 -8.35 -12.07
C GLY A 202 -12.03 -8.11 -10.61
N ILE A 203 -12.41 -6.95 -10.11
CA ILE A 203 -12.10 -6.49 -8.74
C ILE A 203 -13.08 -7.17 -7.76
N PRO A 204 -12.64 -8.11 -6.91
CA PRO A 204 -13.54 -8.97 -6.13
C PRO A 204 -14.52 -8.24 -5.19
N TRP A 205 -14.18 -7.04 -4.73
CA TRP A 205 -15.01 -6.24 -3.81
C TRP A 205 -15.79 -5.10 -4.51
N ALA A 206 -15.56 -4.87 -5.81
CA ALA A 206 -16.23 -3.80 -6.55
C ALA A 206 -17.77 -3.87 -6.54
N PRO A 207 -18.43 -5.06 -6.49
CA PRO A 207 -19.90 -5.10 -6.43
C PRO A 207 -20.52 -4.51 -5.15
N GLU A 208 -19.72 -4.30 -4.10
CA GLU A 208 -20.19 -3.83 -2.78
C GLU A 208 -20.15 -2.30 -2.64
N VAL A 209 -19.55 -1.60 -3.60
CA VAL A 209 -19.40 -0.14 -3.61
C VAL A 209 -19.94 0.33 -4.96
N GLU A 210 -21.07 1.03 -4.98
CA GLU A 210 -21.78 1.44 -6.20
C GLU A 210 -20.80 1.90 -7.31
N ALA A 211 -20.98 1.33 -8.51
CA ALA A 211 -20.05 1.49 -9.62
C ALA A 211 -19.88 2.96 -10.03
N ASP A 212 -18.64 3.36 -10.31
CA ASP A 212 -18.33 4.65 -10.91
C ASP A 212 -18.92 4.72 -12.34
N PRO A 213 -19.92 5.59 -12.60
CA PRO A 213 -20.57 5.71 -13.91
C PRO A 213 -19.66 6.30 -15.00
N LEU A 214 -18.47 6.81 -14.65
CA LEU A 214 -17.49 7.37 -15.58
C LEU A 214 -16.36 6.38 -15.94
N CYS A 215 -16.50 5.11 -15.55
CA CYS A 215 -15.52 4.06 -15.81
C CYS A 215 -15.35 3.82 -17.33
N PRO A 216 -14.16 4.05 -17.92
CA PRO A 216 -13.90 3.75 -19.34
C PRO A 216 -13.81 2.23 -19.65
N TRP A 217 -13.88 1.39 -18.62
CA TRP A 217 -14.05 -0.07 -18.71
C TRP A 217 -15.52 -0.51 -18.48
N GLY A 218 -16.41 0.49 -18.41
CA GLY A 218 -17.86 0.45 -18.18
C GLY A 218 -18.33 -0.01 -16.81
N THR A 219 -19.66 -0.09 -16.69
CA THR A 219 -20.41 -0.32 -15.45
C THR A 219 -20.28 -1.76 -14.96
N VAL A 220 -20.41 -1.95 -13.65
CA VAL A 220 -20.54 -3.30 -13.06
C VAL A 220 -22.00 -3.69 -13.12
N GLU A 221 -22.34 -4.61 -14.02
CA GLU A 221 -23.67 -5.22 -14.06
C GLU A 221 -23.57 -6.67 -13.58
N ASN A 222 -24.32 -7.00 -12.53
CA ASN A 222 -24.37 -8.36 -11.97
C ASN A 222 -23.00 -8.97 -11.63
N GLY A 223 -22.07 -8.14 -11.12
CA GLY A 223 -20.72 -8.58 -10.74
C GLY A 223 -19.77 -8.84 -11.90
N ARG A 224 -20.10 -8.39 -13.12
CA ARG A 224 -19.21 -8.44 -14.29
C ARG A 224 -18.89 -7.02 -14.77
N ILE A 225 -17.65 -6.81 -15.20
CA ILE A 225 -17.23 -5.57 -15.87
C ILE A 225 -17.82 -5.61 -17.29
N VAL A 226 -18.73 -4.69 -17.61
CA VAL A 226 -19.29 -4.51 -18.97
C VAL A 226 -18.64 -3.28 -19.59
N PRO A 227 -18.07 -3.31 -20.81
CA PRO A 227 -17.48 -2.13 -21.45
C PRO A 227 -18.49 -1.01 -21.62
N ALA A 228 -18.06 0.25 -21.46
CA ALA A 228 -18.90 1.40 -21.80
C ALA A 228 -19.02 1.48 -23.33
N GLU A 229 -20.08 0.94 -23.91
CA GLU A 229 -20.42 1.21 -25.31
C GLU A 229 -20.69 2.72 -25.42
N ARG A 230 -19.71 3.47 -25.95
CA ARG A 230 -20.00 4.80 -26.47
C ARG A 230 -20.83 4.61 -27.72
N GLU A 231 -22.15 4.76 -27.61
CA GLU A 231 -22.93 5.19 -28.75
C GLU A 231 -22.32 6.51 -29.24
N VAL A 232 -21.57 6.43 -30.33
CA VAL A 232 -21.24 7.60 -31.14
C VAL A 232 -22.56 8.02 -31.74
N VAL A 233 -23.28 8.90 -31.05
CA VAL A 233 -24.34 9.69 -31.67
C VAL A 233 -23.65 10.50 -32.76
N GLN A 234 -23.82 10.07 -34.01
CA GLN A 234 -23.47 10.89 -35.16
C GLN A 234 -24.33 12.16 -35.09
N ALA A 235 -23.67 13.30 -34.94
CA ALA A 235 -24.20 14.63 -35.20
C ALA A 235 -23.19 15.37 -36.09
#